data_AF-A0A7S4PBA4-F1
#
_entry.id   AF-A0A7S4PBA4-F1
#
_cell.length_a   1.000
_cell.length_b   1.000
_cell.length_c   1.000
_cell.angle_alpha   90.00
_cell.angle_beta   90.00
_cell.angle_gamma   90.00
#
_symmetry.space_group_name_H-M   'P 1'
#
loop_
_entity.id
_entity.type
_entity.pdbx_description
1 polymer ?
#
loop_
_entity_poly.entity_id
_entity_poly.type
_entity_poly.pdbx_seq_one_letter_code
_entity_poly.pdbx_strand_id
1 'polypeptide(L)'
;ANYQSPHWKLLGFQNNDPIIDMKRVGILGLRHLSYYGERWPEIIASKIEIARDPRLAETSYGLATVGVLVTDLLTSLAGLHPNREGLVAKFPASYPMFFHHSLNPRMFDELF
;
A
#
# COMPACT_ATOMS: atom_id res chain seq x y z
N ALA A 1 -5.02 17.69 -16.39
CA ALA A 1 -4.24 16.75 -17.23
C ALA A 1 -4.88 15.38 -17.10
N ASN A 2 -5.29 14.76 -18.22
CA ASN A 2 -5.88 13.42 -18.19
C ASN A 2 -4.74 12.39 -18.05
N TYR A 3 -4.49 11.90 -16.84
CA TYR A 3 -3.44 10.91 -16.55
C TYR A 3 -3.88 9.48 -16.85
N GLN A 4 -4.48 9.26 -18.03
CA GLN A 4 -4.91 7.93 -18.45
C GLN A 4 -3.72 7.21 -19.10
N SER A 5 -3.09 6.30 -18.36
CA SER A 5 -2.00 5.47 -18.86
C SER A 5 -2.29 3.99 -18.60
N PRO A 6 -2.11 3.09 -19.60
CA PRO A 6 -2.25 1.66 -19.37
C PRO A 6 -1.20 1.12 -18.37
N HIS A 7 -0.13 1.87 -18.12
CA HIS A 7 0.87 1.52 -17.10
C HIS A 7 0.29 1.49 -15.68
N TRP A 8 -0.76 2.25 -15.39
CA TRP A 8 -1.41 2.21 -14.08
C TRP A 8 -2.05 0.84 -13.83
N LYS A 9 -2.71 0.29 -14.85
CA LYS A 9 -3.27 -1.07 -14.79
C LYS A 9 -2.19 -2.12 -14.60
N LEU A 10 -1.05 -1.96 -15.29
CA LEU A 10 0.10 -2.86 -15.14
C LEU A 10 0.69 -2.83 -13.72
N LEU A 11 0.72 -1.66 -13.07
CA LEU A 11 1.11 -1.51 -11.67
C LEU A 11 0.05 -2.03 -10.68
N GLY A 12 -1.11 -2.47 -11.17
CA GLY A 12 -2.18 -3.03 -10.35
C GLY A 12 -3.13 -1.99 -9.75
N PHE A 13 -3.22 -0.79 -10.33
CA PHE A 13 -4.30 0.16 -10.03
C PHE A 13 -5.62 -0.33 -10.61
N GLN A 14 -6.72 -0.13 -9.90
CA GLN A 14 -8.05 -0.59 -10.32
C GLN A 14 -8.66 0.36 -11.36
N ASN A 15 -8.31 1.63 -11.31
CA ASN A 15 -8.79 2.65 -12.23
C ASN A 15 -7.68 3.10 -13.18
N ASN A 16 -8.08 3.64 -14.33
CA ASN A 16 -7.14 4.27 -15.27
C ASN A 16 -6.63 5.63 -14.75
N ASP A 17 -7.26 6.15 -13.71
CA ASP A 17 -6.82 7.30 -12.94
C ASP A 17 -6.43 6.84 -11.52
N PRO A 18 -5.12 6.81 -11.19
CA PRO A 18 -4.65 6.35 -9.89
C PRO A 18 -5.08 7.28 -8.74
N ILE A 19 -5.49 8.51 -9.03
CA ILE A 19 -6.01 9.44 -8.02
C ILE A 19 -7.25 8.85 -7.35
N ILE A 20 -8.11 8.16 -8.10
CA ILE A 20 -9.34 7.53 -7.58
C ILE A 20 -9.00 6.46 -6.54
N ASP A 21 -8.04 5.59 -6.86
CA ASP A 21 -7.61 4.50 -5.99
C ASP A 21 -6.89 5.01 -4.74
N MET A 22 -6.13 6.10 -4.89
CA MET A 22 -5.37 6.71 -3.81
C MET A 22 -6.21 7.55 -2.85
N LYS A 23 -7.48 7.89 -3.17
CA LYS A 23 -8.33 8.73 -2.30
C LYS A 23 -8.41 8.26 -0.85
N ARG A 24 -8.32 6.94 -0.62
CA ARG A 24 -8.42 6.34 0.70
C ARG A 24 -7.17 6.54 1.56
N VAL A 25 -5.98 6.52 0.96
CA VAL A 25 -4.68 6.52 1.66
C VAL A 25 -3.85 7.77 1.40
N GLY A 26 -4.27 8.59 0.44
CA GLY A 26 -3.62 9.83 0.03
C GLY A 26 -2.16 9.62 -0.37
N ILE A 27 -1.35 10.64 -0.08
CA ILE A 27 0.08 10.65 -0.42
C ILE A 27 0.89 9.61 0.37
N LEU A 28 0.38 9.12 1.50
CA LEU A 28 1.06 8.12 2.31
C LEU A 28 1.13 6.77 1.59
N GLY A 29 0.04 6.34 0.96
CA GLY A 29 0.05 5.12 0.15
C GLY A 29 0.99 5.21 -1.05
N LEU A 30 1.10 6.40 -1.64
CA LEU A 30 2.07 6.65 -2.71
C LEU A 30 3.51 6.54 -2.20
N ARG A 31 3.79 7.12 -1.03
CA ARG A 31 5.11 7.03 -0.39
C ARG A 31 5.49 5.58 -0.09
N HIS A 32 4.58 4.78 0.45
CA HIS A 32 4.83 3.36 0.70
C HIS A 32 5.12 2.57 -0.59
N LEU A 33 4.33 2.78 -1.65
CA LEU A 33 4.59 2.15 -2.94
C LEU A 33 5.94 2.58 -3.54
N SER A 34 6.31 3.86 -3.43
CA SER A 34 7.62 4.35 -3.84
C SER A 34 8.74 3.71 -3.02
N TYR A 35 8.59 3.68 -1.70
CA TYR A 35 9.56 3.07 -0.79
C TYR A 35 9.79 1.59 -1.14
N TYR A 36 8.71 0.84 -1.32
CA TYR A 36 8.76 -0.57 -1.69
C TYR A 36 9.45 -0.77 -3.05
N GLY A 37 9.16 0.10 -4.03
CA GLY A 37 9.81 0.04 -5.34
C GLY A 37 11.28 0.43 -5.36
N GLU A 38 11.70 1.33 -4.46
CA GLU A 38 13.10 1.69 -4.26
C GLU A 38 13.86 0.61 -3.49
N ARG A 39 13.20 -0.05 -2.53
CA ARG A 39 13.82 -0.99 -1.61
C ARG A 39 13.97 -2.40 -2.17
N TRP A 40 12.98 -2.87 -2.94
CA TRP A 40 12.93 -4.21 -3.52
C TRP A 40 12.58 -4.20 -5.02
N PRO A 41 13.40 -3.54 -5.86
CA PRO A 41 13.12 -3.37 -7.29
C PRO A 41 13.02 -4.71 -8.04
N GLU A 42 13.75 -5.74 -7.62
CA GLU A 42 13.70 -7.09 -8.17
C GLU A 42 12.34 -7.78 -7.97
N ILE A 43 11.70 -7.55 -6.82
CA ILE A 43 10.38 -8.10 -6.51
C ILE A 43 9.33 -7.38 -7.38
N ILE A 44 9.43 -6.06 -7.51
CA ILE A 44 8.58 -5.27 -8.41
C ILE A 44 8.68 -5.76 -9.85
N ALA A 45 9.90 -5.93 -10.36
CA ALA A 45 10.13 -6.38 -11.72
C ALA A 45 9.49 -7.76 -11.96
N SER A 46 9.68 -8.70 -11.03
CA SER A 46 9.04 -10.02 -11.08
C SER A 46 7.50 -9.93 -11.10
N LYS A 47 6.92 -9.07 -10.25
CA LYS A 47 5.46 -8.86 -10.21
C LYS A 47 4.92 -8.24 -11.51
N ILE A 48 5.66 -7.31 -12.12
CA ILE A 48 5.30 -6.71 -13.40
C ILE A 48 5.36 -7.75 -14.52
N GLU A 49 6.38 -8.61 -14.55
CA GLU A 49 6.47 -9.70 -15.52
C GLU A 49 5.29 -10.68 -15.39
N ILE A 50 4.93 -11.05 -14.16
CA ILE A 50 3.74 -11.89 -13.90
C ILE A 50 2.46 -11.19 -14.39
N ALA A 51 2.33 -9.88 -14.18
CA ALA A 51 1.17 -9.11 -14.61
C ALA A 51 1.06 -8.97 -16.14
N ARG A 52 2.15 -9.20 -16.89
CA ARG A 52 2.14 -9.22 -18.37
C ARG A 52 1.59 -10.53 -18.93
N ASP A 53 1.67 -11.63 -18.19
CA ASP A 53 1.08 -12.91 -18.61
C ASP A 53 -0.41 -12.95 -18.21
N PRO A 54 -1.34 -12.95 -19.18
CA PRO A 54 -2.77 -12.94 -18.89
C PRO A 54 -3.23 -14.12 -18.02
N ARG A 55 -2.57 -15.29 -18.12
CA ARG A 55 -2.93 -16.49 -17.37
C ARG A 55 -2.58 -16.37 -15.89
N LEU A 56 -1.50 -15.66 -15.59
CA LEU A 56 -1.03 -15.45 -14.24
C LEU A 56 -1.59 -14.16 -13.64
N ALA A 57 -1.86 -13.16 -14.46
CA ALA A 57 -2.44 -11.88 -14.06
C ALA A 57 -3.79 -12.05 -13.34
N GLU A 58 -4.64 -12.99 -13.76
CA GLU A 58 -5.92 -13.27 -13.08
C GLU A 58 -5.77 -13.82 -11.66
N THR A 59 -4.66 -14.50 -11.38
CA THR A 59 -4.34 -15.08 -10.07
C THR A 59 -3.42 -14.19 -9.23
N SER A 60 -2.86 -13.14 -9.84
CA SER A 60 -1.94 -12.23 -9.19
C SER A 60 -2.68 -11.06 -8.56
N TYR A 61 -2.37 -10.77 -7.30
CA TYR A 61 -2.83 -9.55 -6.66
C TYR A 61 -2.16 -8.33 -7.30
N GLY A 62 -2.97 -7.32 -7.64
CA GLY A 62 -2.49 -6.05 -8.17
C GLY A 62 -1.66 -5.32 -7.12
N LEU A 63 -0.38 -5.07 -7.42
CA LEU A 63 0.58 -4.49 -6.50
C LEU A 63 0.07 -3.18 -5.86
N ALA A 64 -0.37 -2.22 -6.67
CA ALA A 64 -0.86 -0.94 -6.15
C ALA A 64 -2.13 -1.10 -5.30
N THR A 65 -3.06 -1.99 -5.70
CA THR A 65 -4.26 -2.29 -4.91
C THR A 65 -3.88 -2.85 -3.54
N VAL A 66 -2.95 -3.82 -3.48
CA VAL A 66 -2.46 -4.37 -2.21
C VAL A 66 -1.80 -3.29 -1.38
N GLY A 67 -0.95 -2.45 -1.98
CA GLY A 67 -0.30 -1.35 -1.25
C GLY A 67 -1.29 -0.35 -0.64
N VAL A 68 -2.35 -0.02 -1.36
CA VAL A 68 -3.44 0.82 -0.81
C VAL A 68 -4.11 0.13 0.37
N LEU A 69 -4.42 -1.16 0.28
CA LEU A 69 -5.09 -1.90 1.36
C LEU A 69 -4.20 -2.06 2.60
N VAL A 70 -2.91 -2.38 2.40
CA VAL A 70 -1.93 -2.50 3.49
C VAL A 70 -1.73 -1.15 4.18
N THR A 71 -1.62 -0.07 3.42
CA THR A 71 -1.49 1.28 4.01
C THR A 71 -2.74 1.67 4.80
N ASP A 72 -3.93 1.38 4.28
CA ASP A 72 -5.21 1.61 4.99
C ASP A 72 -5.29 0.80 6.29
N LEU A 73 -4.80 -0.45 6.28
CA LEU A 73 -4.74 -1.30 7.45
C LEU A 73 -3.73 -0.77 8.48
N LEU A 74 -2.51 -0.44 8.07
CA LEU A 74 -1.46 0.07 8.95
C LEU A 74 -1.87 1.39 9.63
N THR A 75 -2.48 2.30 8.87
CA THR A 75 -3.01 3.56 9.44
C THR A 75 -4.18 3.33 10.39
N SER A 76 -5.02 2.32 10.13
CA SER A 76 -6.08 1.91 11.06
C SER A 76 -5.50 1.32 12.36
N LEU A 77 -4.49 0.46 12.26
CA LEU A 77 -3.84 -0.17 13.41
C LEU A 77 -3.03 0.83 14.24
N ALA A 78 -2.42 1.83 13.59
CA ALA A 78 -1.71 2.91 14.26
C ALA A 78 -2.64 3.95 14.91
N GLY A 79 -3.96 3.82 14.75
CA GLY A 79 -4.93 4.78 15.27
C GLY A 79 -4.89 6.15 14.57
N LEU A 80 -4.28 6.24 13.39
CA LEU A 80 -4.16 7.47 12.60
C LEU A 80 -5.39 7.74 11.72
N HIS A 81 -6.32 6.78 11.64
CA HIS A 81 -7.51 6.90 10.81
C HIS A 81 -8.70 7.48 11.62
N PRO A 82 -9.16 8.72 11.34
CA PRO A 82 -10.09 9.48 12.19
C PRO A 82 -11.49 8.86 12.33
N ASN A 83 -11.91 7.97 11.41
CA ASN A 83 -13.25 7.35 11.42
C ASN A 83 -13.24 5.83 11.68
N ARG A 84 -12.16 5.26 12.25
CA ARG A 84 -12.06 3.81 12.55
C ARG A 84 -11.80 3.50 14.03
N GLU A 85 -12.41 4.28 14.90
CA GLU A 85 -12.35 4.07 16.37
C GLU A 85 -12.78 2.65 16.78
N GLY A 86 -13.67 1.99 16.02
CA GLY A 86 -14.16 0.64 16.33
C GLY A 86 -13.12 -0.49 16.18
N LEU A 87 -12.05 -0.30 15.41
CA LEU A 87 -10.94 -1.27 15.32
C LEU A 87 -10.00 -1.08 16.52
N VAL A 88 -9.60 0.16 16.80
CA VAL A 88 -8.76 0.50 17.95
C VAL A 88 -9.44 0.14 19.29
N ALA A 89 -10.75 0.32 19.39
CA ALA A 89 -11.53 -0.06 20.57
C ALA A 89 -11.62 -1.58 20.80
N LYS A 90 -11.47 -2.40 19.75
CA LYS A 90 -11.45 -3.88 19.86
C LYS A 90 -10.05 -4.44 20.18
N PHE A 91 -9.02 -3.61 20.03
CA PHE A 91 -7.62 -3.99 20.21
C PHE A 91 -7.01 -3.10 21.30
N PRO A 92 -7.22 -3.43 22.59
CA PRO A 92 -6.91 -2.54 23.70
C PRO A 92 -5.42 -2.22 23.76
N ALA A 93 -5.09 -0.92 23.61
CA ALA A 93 -3.94 -0.14 24.11
C ALA A 93 -2.52 -0.75 24.16
N SER A 94 -2.29 -1.93 23.59
CA SER A 94 -1.05 -2.72 23.71
C SER A 94 -0.17 -2.67 22.45
N TYR A 95 -0.64 -1.98 21.40
CA TYR A 95 0.13 -1.70 20.18
C TYR A 95 1.21 -0.60 20.27
N PRO A 96 1.41 0.16 21.38
CA PRO A 96 2.60 1.00 21.51
C PRO A 96 3.91 0.21 21.35
N MET A 97 3.92 -1.11 21.58
CA MET A 97 5.17 -1.90 21.55
C MET A 97 5.87 -1.91 20.19
N PHE A 98 5.16 -1.82 19.06
CA PHE A 98 5.82 -1.78 17.75
C PHE A 98 6.48 -0.42 17.49
N PHE A 99 5.79 0.67 17.80
CA PHE A 99 6.25 2.02 17.44
C PHE A 99 7.16 2.68 18.47
N HIS A 100 7.09 2.29 19.75
CA HIS A 100 7.88 2.94 20.81
C HIS A 100 9.29 2.37 21.00
N HIS A 101 9.63 1.20 20.42
CA HIS A 101 10.92 0.53 20.68
C HIS A 101 11.89 0.46 19.52
N SER A 102 11.52 0.87 18.31
CA SER A 102 12.48 0.88 17.19
C SER A 102 13.08 2.25 16.96
N LEU A 103 14.41 2.24 16.89
CA LEU A 103 15.25 3.39 16.55
C LEU A 103 15.24 3.69 15.04
N ASN A 104 14.51 2.91 14.23
CA ASN A 104 14.46 3.11 12.80
C ASN A 104 13.44 4.21 12.45
N PRO A 105 13.88 5.37 11.93
CA PRO A 105 12.99 6.47 11.57
C PRO A 105 12.04 6.14 10.41
N ARG A 106 12.30 5.03 9.68
CA ARG A 106 11.47 4.52 8.59
C ARG A 106 10.69 3.27 8.97
N MET A 107 10.57 2.95 10.26
CA MET A 107 9.86 1.74 10.70
C MET A 107 8.44 1.61 10.14
N PHE A 108 7.71 2.72 10.01
CA PHE A 108 6.38 2.70 9.43
C PHE A 108 6.40 2.30 7.94
N ASP A 109 7.42 2.75 7.20
CA ASP A 109 7.66 2.36 5.81
C ASP A 109 8.21 0.91 5.69
N GLU A 110 8.92 0.40 6.71
CA GLU A 110 9.44 -0.99 6.76
C GLU A 110 8.38 -2.03 7.18
N LEU A 111 7.29 -1.59 7.83
CA LEU A 111 6.15 -2.46 8.16
C LEU A 111 5.22 -2.70 6.96
N PHE A 112 5.41 -1.94 5.88
CA PHE A 112 4.71 -2.04 4.62
C PHE A 112 5.31 -3.15 3.73
#